data_AF-E1ZP37-F1
#
_entry.id   AF-E1ZP37-F1
#
_cell.length_a   1.000
_cell.length_b   1.000
_cell.length_c   1.000
_cell.angle_alpha   90.00
_cell.angle_beta   90.00
_cell.angle_gamma   90.00
#
_symmetry.space_group_name_H-M   'P 1'
#
loop_
_entity.id
_entity.type
_entity.pdbx_description
1 polymer ?
#
loop_
_entity_poly.entity_id
_entity_poly.type
_entity_poly.pdbx_seq_one_letter_code
_entity_poly.pdbx_strand_id
1 'polypeptide(L)'
;MAAALFAAHTALALAFCAALVLALCVMLAGARSGGRRCPPYCRKSSSIAILTLPPCHTTPAQTASPSGEPCEGGDGDGMHQQQLLLWSGIGLHKRIFGELLSFDLRQRVWRHLRPAPGPHPVPRWKAGTAQAAAGGMVVVGGDAYTPNTRLHSYSNDVWRLAPTPAGHWTWEQAVVAPGAQPAPRRGHSTIHYKGEDVAEHIVLFGGRTQDKALLNDAWVLSLRWPNATWHQLAPQLPSGYGAPAPRRGHSAVLVPGGNGSSPHMLVYGGREDVKYYDDVWLLSVGEGSWRRLEPTSDALPLGRDHHSTAVAGGKMFAWGGRLGRTYFEAQALNELWAFDLQTRAWEQVEQKGPVPLPRFEQAHTQYTPPGAAAPRLLVFGGQAAHVCQLNDVAELDLATLTWRQLSAPRFCTHRCRKAHRQGLLG
;
A
#
# COMPACT_ATOMS: atom_id res chain seq x y z
N MET A 1 -10.34 -29.92 39.95
CA MET A 1 -9.52 -28.69 39.96
C MET A 1 -9.03 -28.24 38.57
N ALA A 2 -8.85 -29.12 37.58
CA ALA A 2 -8.39 -28.72 36.24
C ALA A 2 -9.43 -27.97 35.37
N ALA A 3 -10.74 -28.23 35.55
CA ALA A 3 -11.80 -27.60 34.75
C ALA A 3 -12.06 -26.12 35.11
N ALA A 4 -11.80 -25.71 36.36
CA ALA A 4 -12.01 -24.32 36.80
C ALA A 4 -10.90 -23.36 36.34
N LEU A 5 -9.67 -23.88 36.16
CA LEU A 5 -8.53 -23.10 35.65
C LEU A 5 -8.64 -22.83 34.14
N PHE A 6 -9.23 -23.76 33.38
CA PHE A 6 -9.46 -23.58 31.94
C PHE A 6 -10.58 -22.56 31.65
N ALA A 7 -11.65 -22.55 32.46
CA ALA A 7 -12.73 -21.56 32.37
C ALA A 7 -12.29 -20.15 32.77
N ALA A 8 -11.38 -20.02 33.75
CA ALA A 8 -10.83 -18.73 34.15
C ALA A 8 -9.86 -18.15 33.10
N HIS A 9 -9.06 -18.99 32.43
CA HIS A 9 -8.14 -18.53 31.37
C HIS A 9 -8.88 -18.14 30.08
N THR A 10 -9.95 -18.84 29.71
CA THR A 10 -10.77 -18.45 28.55
C THR A 10 -11.61 -17.21 28.83
N ALA A 11 -12.13 -17.05 30.05
CA ALA A 11 -12.86 -15.85 30.46
C ALA A 11 -11.95 -14.60 30.52
N LEU A 12 -10.70 -14.73 30.97
CA LEU A 12 -9.74 -13.61 30.98
C LEU A 12 -9.29 -13.23 29.57
N ALA A 13 -9.09 -14.20 28.68
CA ALA A 13 -8.74 -13.95 27.27
C ALA A 13 -9.89 -13.30 26.49
N LEU A 14 -11.14 -13.72 26.73
CA LEU A 14 -12.34 -13.11 26.13
C LEU A 14 -12.60 -11.71 26.70
N ALA A 15 -12.36 -11.47 27.98
CA ALA A 15 -12.50 -10.14 28.61
C ALA A 15 -11.43 -9.16 28.12
N PHE A 16 -10.19 -9.61 27.88
CA PHE A 16 -9.13 -8.78 27.31
C PHE A 16 -9.41 -8.41 25.85
N CYS A 17 -9.96 -9.36 25.07
CA CYS A 17 -10.35 -9.12 23.68
C CYS A 17 -11.55 -8.15 23.59
N ALA A 18 -12.55 -8.31 24.45
CA ALA A 18 -13.72 -7.44 24.52
C ALA A 18 -13.37 -6.01 24.97
N ALA A 19 -12.48 -5.85 25.97
CA ALA A 19 -12.03 -4.53 26.42
C ALA A 19 -11.20 -3.77 25.37
N LEU A 20 -10.39 -4.50 24.59
CA LEU A 20 -9.60 -3.92 23.49
C LEU A 20 -10.50 -3.45 22.32
N VAL A 21 -11.54 -4.23 21.99
CA VAL A 21 -12.53 -3.87 20.96
C VAL A 21 -13.39 -2.69 21.39
N LEU A 22 -13.82 -2.65 22.66
CA LEU A 22 -14.62 -1.54 23.19
C LEU A 22 -13.82 -0.24 23.27
N ALA A 23 -12.54 -0.30 23.69
CA ALA A 23 -11.64 0.86 23.70
C ALA A 23 -11.38 1.40 22.29
N LEU A 24 -11.18 0.53 21.29
CA LEU A 24 -11.02 0.94 19.89
C LEU A 24 -12.28 1.62 19.33
N CYS A 25 -13.46 1.16 19.73
CA CYS A 25 -14.75 1.65 19.23
C CYS A 25 -15.24 2.94 19.89
N VAL A 26 -15.02 3.08 21.20
CA VAL A 26 -15.29 4.34 21.91
C VAL A 26 -14.38 5.46 21.42
N MET A 27 -13.15 5.16 20.97
CA MET A 27 -12.21 6.13 20.41
C MET A 27 -12.61 6.67 19.03
N LEU A 28 -13.44 5.94 18.26
CA LEU A 28 -14.00 6.41 16.98
C LEU A 28 -15.29 7.22 17.17
N ALA A 29 -16.05 6.96 18.23
CA ALA A 29 -17.25 7.71 18.60
C ALA A 29 -16.94 8.99 19.42
N GLY A 30 -15.81 9.04 20.14
CA GLY A 30 -15.43 10.14 21.03
C GLY A 30 -14.67 11.32 20.42
N ALA A 31 -14.32 11.29 19.13
CA ALA A 31 -13.59 12.38 18.48
C ALA A 31 -14.51 13.56 18.05
N ARG A 32 -15.21 14.18 19.01
CA ARG A 32 -15.71 15.57 18.88
C ARG A 32 -14.57 16.59 19.09
N SER A 33 -13.40 16.34 18.52
CA SER A 33 -12.41 17.39 18.32
C SER A 33 -12.51 17.85 16.88
N GLY A 34 -12.68 19.16 16.66
CA GLY A 34 -12.70 19.81 15.35
C GLY A 34 -11.35 19.70 14.62
N GLY A 35 -10.86 18.49 14.38
CA GLY A 35 -9.72 18.21 13.54
C GLY A 35 -10.00 18.75 12.16
N ARG A 36 -9.12 19.64 11.67
CA ARG A 36 -9.25 20.25 10.35
C ARG A 36 -9.47 19.16 9.29
N ARG A 37 -10.66 19.15 8.68
CA ARG A 37 -11.07 18.26 7.58
C ARG A 37 -10.40 18.70 6.28
N CYS A 38 -9.07 18.74 6.25
CA CYS A 38 -8.33 19.17 5.09
C CYS A 38 -7.83 17.94 4.33
N PRO A 39 -8.22 17.75 3.06
CA PRO A 39 -7.62 16.70 2.26
C PRO A 39 -6.12 16.96 2.09
N PRO A 40 -5.33 15.90 1.87
CA PRO A 40 -3.91 16.04 1.59
C PRO A 40 -3.67 16.98 0.41
N TYR A 41 -2.57 17.73 0.48
CA TYR A 41 -2.03 18.38 -0.72
C TYR A 41 -1.64 17.36 -1.79
N CYS A 42 -1.59 17.79 -3.05
CA CYS A 42 -1.19 16.95 -4.18
C CYS A 42 0.20 16.38 -3.99
N ARG A 43 0.31 15.07 -4.21
CA ARG A 43 1.54 14.32 -3.97
C ARG A 43 1.57 13.03 -4.76
N LYS A 44 2.76 12.49 -4.91
CA LYS A 44 3.02 11.21 -5.56
C LYS A 44 3.98 10.36 -4.72
N SER A 45 3.95 9.06 -4.95
CA SER A 45 4.83 8.07 -4.30
C SER A 45 4.79 8.13 -2.76
N SER A 46 3.59 8.33 -2.21
CA SER A 46 3.31 8.18 -0.78
C SER A 46 3.28 6.73 -0.36
N SER A 47 3.52 6.48 0.93
CA SER A 47 3.26 5.20 1.57
C SER A 47 1.80 5.13 1.99
N ILE A 48 1.11 4.07 1.60
CA ILE A 48 -0.28 3.84 2.00
C ILE A 48 -0.51 2.42 2.50
N ALA A 49 -1.50 2.28 3.38
CA ALA A 49 -1.91 1.01 3.98
C ALA A 49 -3.42 1.06 4.32
N ILE A 50 -4.08 -0.08 4.49
CA ILE A 50 -5.51 -0.18 4.83
C ILE A 50 -5.66 -0.75 6.24
N LEU A 51 -6.07 0.09 7.17
CA LEU A 51 -6.47 -0.32 8.50
C LEU A 51 -7.91 -0.85 8.46
N THR A 52 -8.11 -2.12 8.81
CA THR A 52 -9.45 -2.68 9.05
C THR A 52 -9.67 -2.80 10.54
N LEU A 53 -10.62 -2.03 11.06
CA LEU A 53 -10.97 -2.03 12.47
C LEU A 53 -12.04 -3.10 12.75
N PRO A 54 -12.03 -3.72 13.94
CA PRO A 54 -13.14 -4.57 14.38
C PRO A 54 -14.46 -3.80 14.37
N PRO A 55 -15.60 -4.50 14.31
CA PRO A 55 -16.89 -3.85 14.30
C PRO A 55 -17.21 -3.29 15.68
N CYS A 56 -17.85 -2.13 15.70
CA CYS A 56 -18.28 -1.54 16.95
C CYS A 56 -19.59 -2.16 17.41
N HIS A 57 -19.49 -3.08 18.36
CA HIS A 57 -20.66 -3.53 19.10
C HIS A 57 -21.09 -2.41 20.05
N THR A 58 -22.21 -1.76 19.74
CA THR A 58 -22.98 -1.00 20.73
C THR A 58 -23.59 -2.00 21.70
N THR A 59 -23.04 -2.16 22.90
CA THR A 59 -23.78 -2.80 23.99
C THR A 59 -24.88 -1.84 24.46
N PRO A 60 -26.13 -2.30 24.69
CA PRO A 60 -27.13 -1.47 25.33
C PRO A 60 -26.70 -1.23 26.78
N ALA A 61 -26.65 0.03 27.18
CA ALA A 61 -26.41 0.42 28.56
C ALA A 61 -27.47 -0.19 29.48
N GLN A 62 -27.04 -0.90 30.52
CA GLN A 62 -27.84 -1.10 31.73
C GLN A 62 -27.22 -0.27 32.85
N THR A 63 -27.80 0.89 33.10
CA THR A 63 -28.25 1.35 34.42
C THR A 63 -29.01 2.67 34.23
N ALA A 64 -30.18 2.71 34.83
CA ALA A 64 -31.25 3.67 34.60
C ALA A 64 -30.90 5.10 35.03
N SER A 65 -31.42 6.08 34.28
CA SER A 65 -31.77 7.40 34.81
C SER A 65 -33.08 7.88 34.14
N PRO A 66 -34.05 8.46 34.87
CA PRO A 66 -35.37 8.73 34.35
C PRO A 66 -35.48 10.19 33.87
N SER A 67 -35.34 10.44 32.56
CA SER A 67 -35.98 11.58 31.89
C SER A 67 -35.76 11.54 30.37
N GLY A 68 -36.87 11.35 29.65
CA GLY A 68 -37.17 11.60 28.24
C GLY A 68 -36.07 12.03 27.27
N GLU A 69 -35.77 11.16 26.30
CA GLU A 69 -36.08 11.29 24.85
C GLU A 69 -35.35 10.16 24.08
N PRO A 70 -36.00 9.41 23.18
CA PRO A 70 -35.33 8.37 22.40
C PRO A 70 -34.63 9.01 21.19
N CYS A 71 -33.32 8.86 21.10
CA CYS A 71 -32.63 9.01 19.81
C CYS A 71 -33.00 7.81 18.93
N GLU A 72 -33.96 8.01 18.03
CA GLU A 72 -34.13 7.15 16.85
C GLU A 72 -32.87 7.23 15.98
N GLY A 73 -32.34 6.07 15.57
CA GLY A 73 -31.14 6.00 14.75
C GLY A 73 -30.67 4.59 14.42
N GLY A 74 -31.49 3.86 13.67
CA GLY A 74 -31.07 2.96 12.57
C GLY A 74 -30.13 1.79 12.87
N ASP A 75 -30.71 0.59 12.79
CA ASP A 75 -30.16 -0.70 12.33
C ASP A 75 -28.72 -1.05 12.73
N GLY A 76 -28.65 -1.98 13.67
CA GLY A 76 -27.46 -2.74 13.97
C GLY A 76 -26.99 -3.54 12.77
N ASP A 77 -25.87 -3.10 12.20
CA ASP A 77 -24.92 -3.97 11.54
C ASP A 77 -23.55 -3.57 12.10
N GLY A 78 -22.97 -4.46 12.90
CA GLY A 78 -21.59 -4.33 13.36
C GLY A 78 -20.65 -4.41 12.16
N MET A 79 -20.49 -3.31 11.43
CA MET A 79 -19.60 -3.23 10.28
C MET A 79 -18.20 -2.83 10.71
N HIS A 80 -17.21 -3.61 10.27
CA HIS A 80 -15.80 -3.26 10.34
C HIS A 80 -15.54 -1.93 9.64
N GLN A 81 -14.87 -0.99 10.32
CA GLN A 81 -14.51 0.31 9.73
C GLN A 81 -13.16 0.20 9.02
N GLN A 82 -13.12 0.50 7.72
CA GLN A 82 -11.88 0.51 6.94
C GLN A 82 -11.37 1.93 6.70
N GLN A 83 -10.09 2.15 6.97
CA GLN A 83 -9.42 3.43 6.80
C GLN A 83 -8.16 3.28 5.96
N LEU A 84 -7.97 4.19 4.99
CA LEU A 84 -6.72 4.37 4.28
C LEU A 84 -5.77 5.19 5.16
N LEU A 85 -4.63 4.63 5.51
CA LEU A 85 -3.50 5.35 6.09
C LEU A 85 -2.64 5.92 4.96
N LEU A 86 -2.20 7.16 5.12
CA LEU A 86 -1.36 7.87 4.17
C LEU A 86 -0.22 8.54 4.91
N TRP A 87 1.01 8.22 4.51
CA TRP A 87 2.20 8.87 5.02
C TRP A 87 3.13 9.31 3.90
N SER A 88 3.68 10.51 4.09
CA SER A 88 4.75 11.07 3.28
C SER A 88 4.47 11.17 1.77
N GLY A 89 5.49 11.01 0.94
CA GLY A 89 5.46 11.28 -0.51
C GLY A 89 5.92 12.69 -0.86
N ILE A 90 6.06 12.94 -2.17
CA ILE A 90 6.61 14.19 -2.71
C ILE A 90 5.54 15.02 -3.40
N GLY A 91 5.49 16.30 -3.06
CA GLY A 91 4.63 17.30 -3.68
C GLY A 91 5.35 18.14 -4.71
N LEU A 92 4.75 19.29 -5.03
CA LEU A 92 5.33 20.32 -5.89
C LEU A 92 6.58 20.93 -5.21
N HIS A 93 7.48 21.49 -6.01
CA HIS A 93 8.73 22.10 -5.54
C HIS A 93 9.60 21.18 -4.67
N LYS A 94 9.53 19.85 -4.92
CA LYS A 94 10.26 18.82 -4.18
C LYS A 94 9.98 18.79 -2.66
N ARG A 95 8.86 19.36 -2.22
CA ARG A 95 8.43 19.28 -0.82
C ARG A 95 8.12 17.83 -0.47
N ILE A 96 8.74 17.30 0.58
CA ILE A 96 8.40 15.99 1.14
C ILE A 96 7.50 16.19 2.36
N PHE A 97 6.44 15.41 2.43
CA PHE A 97 5.43 15.49 3.47
C PHE A 97 5.83 14.62 4.67
N GLY A 98 5.64 15.11 5.90
CA GLY A 98 5.93 14.34 7.12
C GLY A 98 4.68 13.95 7.90
N GLU A 99 3.53 14.49 7.50
CA GLU A 99 2.26 14.21 8.16
C GLU A 99 1.78 12.77 7.94
N LEU A 100 1.04 12.28 8.94
CA LEU A 100 0.27 11.04 8.87
C LEU A 100 -1.22 11.40 8.81
N LEU A 101 -1.91 10.85 7.81
CA LEU A 101 -3.31 11.09 7.57
C LEU A 101 -4.05 9.76 7.53
N SER A 102 -5.33 9.77 7.90
CA SER A 102 -6.26 8.69 7.59
C SER A 102 -7.44 9.19 6.77
N PHE A 103 -7.96 8.33 5.90
CA PHE A 103 -9.17 8.57 5.13
C PHE A 103 -10.16 7.44 5.39
N ASP A 104 -11.31 7.81 5.96
CA ASP A 104 -12.40 6.87 6.17
C ASP A 104 -13.05 6.53 4.82
N LEU A 105 -13.00 5.25 4.43
CA LEU A 105 -13.49 4.82 3.11
C LEU A 105 -15.01 4.92 2.97
N ARG A 106 -15.75 4.83 4.09
CA ARG A 106 -17.21 4.90 4.10
C ARG A 106 -17.68 6.34 4.19
N GLN A 107 -17.17 7.09 5.17
CA GLN A 107 -17.53 8.49 5.41
C GLN A 107 -16.90 9.44 4.40
N ARG A 108 -15.83 9.02 3.72
CA ARG A 108 -15.05 9.82 2.76
C ARG A 108 -14.47 11.09 3.39
N VAL A 109 -13.97 10.95 4.62
CA VAL A 109 -13.43 12.07 5.41
C VAL A 109 -11.96 11.82 5.73
N TRP A 110 -11.14 12.85 5.47
CA TRP A 110 -9.75 12.90 5.88
C TRP A 110 -9.61 13.37 7.33
N ARG A 111 -8.72 12.72 8.08
CA ARG A 111 -8.33 13.07 9.44
C ARG A 111 -6.81 13.09 9.56
N HIS A 112 -6.30 14.01 10.36
CA HIS A 112 -4.88 14.00 10.71
C HIS A 112 -4.67 13.06 11.88
N LEU A 113 -3.73 12.14 11.74
CA LEU A 113 -3.29 11.29 12.85
C LEU A 113 -2.07 11.94 13.49
N ARG A 114 -2.02 11.93 14.82
CA ARG A 114 -0.87 12.44 15.58
C ARG A 114 -0.26 11.26 16.34
N PRO A 115 0.83 10.68 15.80
CA PRO A 115 1.59 9.70 16.55
C PRO A 115 2.10 10.30 17.87
N ALA A 116 2.27 9.45 18.87
CA ALA A 116 2.90 9.81 20.13
C ALA A 116 4.30 10.39 19.85
N PRO A 117 4.75 11.37 20.66
CA PRO A 117 6.10 11.91 20.55
C PRO A 117 7.15 10.79 20.68
N GLY A 118 8.21 10.86 19.88
CA GLY A 118 9.30 9.88 19.92
C GLY A 118 10.07 9.82 18.59
N PRO A 119 11.01 8.87 18.48
CA PRO A 119 11.69 8.59 17.22
C PRO A 119 10.68 8.25 16.13
N HIS A 120 10.89 8.81 14.93
CA HIS A 120 10.02 8.58 13.79
C HIS A 120 10.84 8.60 12.49
N PRO A 121 10.36 7.95 11.42
CA PRO A 121 11.08 7.96 10.15
C PRO A 121 11.20 9.38 9.60
N VAL A 122 12.34 9.68 8.99
CA VAL A 122 12.50 10.90 8.19
C VAL A 122 11.52 10.86 7.00
N PRO A 123 10.80 11.97 6.71
CA PRO A 123 9.95 12.09 5.52
C PRO A 123 10.65 11.64 4.23
N ARG A 124 9.96 10.85 3.41
CA ARG A 124 10.54 10.22 2.22
C ARG A 124 9.52 9.92 1.10
N TRP A 125 10.02 9.51 -0.05
CA TRP A 125 9.19 9.10 -1.19
C TRP A 125 9.78 7.88 -1.89
N LYS A 126 8.93 7.14 -2.62
CA LYS A 126 9.30 5.86 -3.26
C LYS A 126 9.90 4.84 -2.28
N ALA A 127 9.39 4.83 -1.05
CA ALA A 127 9.67 3.79 -0.07
C ALA A 127 8.80 2.56 -0.38
N GLY A 128 9.32 1.37 -0.05
CA GLY A 128 8.52 0.15 0.04
C GLY A 128 7.53 0.29 1.18
N THR A 129 6.31 -0.16 0.97
CA THR A 129 5.25 -0.12 1.97
C THR A 129 4.52 -1.46 1.99
N ALA A 130 4.29 -1.96 3.19
CA ALA A 130 3.57 -3.19 3.45
C ALA A 130 2.51 -2.96 4.54
N GLN A 131 1.40 -3.68 4.42
CA GLN A 131 0.37 -3.72 5.46
C GLN A 131 0.90 -4.50 6.67
N ALA A 132 0.77 -3.95 7.88
CA ALA A 132 1.10 -4.69 9.09
C ALA A 132 -0.12 -5.48 9.59
N ALA A 133 0.11 -6.65 10.19
CA ALA A 133 -0.92 -7.59 10.66
C ALA A 133 -1.90 -7.00 11.68
N ALA A 134 -1.46 -6.02 12.47
CA ALA A 134 -2.29 -5.31 13.45
C ALA A 134 -2.98 -4.06 12.89
N GLY A 135 -3.10 -3.94 11.56
CA GLY A 135 -3.75 -2.79 10.91
C GLY A 135 -2.85 -1.56 10.72
N GLY A 136 -1.55 -1.70 11.00
CA GLY A 136 -0.55 -0.67 10.81
C GLY A 136 0.08 -0.65 9.42
N MET A 137 1.23 0.01 9.33
CA MET A 137 2.02 0.13 8.11
C MET A 137 3.48 -0.15 8.41
N VAL A 138 4.16 -0.94 7.57
CA VAL A 138 5.61 -1.06 7.57
C VAL A 138 6.18 -0.29 6.39
N VAL A 139 7.18 0.53 6.64
CA VAL A 139 7.89 1.33 5.64
C VAL A 139 9.34 0.86 5.59
N VAL A 140 9.83 0.58 4.38
CA VAL A 140 11.21 0.13 4.13
C VAL A 140 11.89 1.05 3.13
N GLY A 141 13.05 1.57 3.52
CA GLY A 141 13.91 2.39 2.66
C GLY A 141 13.21 3.62 2.07
N GLY A 142 13.53 3.96 0.83
CA GLY A 142 13.04 5.16 0.15
C GLY A 142 14.01 6.34 0.19
N ASP A 143 13.63 7.43 -0.46
CA ASP A 143 14.46 8.63 -0.60
C ASP A 143 14.07 9.65 0.49
N ALA A 144 14.84 9.69 1.57
CA ALA A 144 14.61 10.57 2.69
C ALA A 144 15.18 11.97 2.40
N TYR A 145 14.40 13.00 2.71
CA TYR A 145 14.81 14.39 2.56
C TYR A 145 14.88 15.07 3.91
N THR A 146 16.03 15.67 4.20
CA THR A 146 16.23 16.46 5.42
C THR A 146 16.12 17.93 5.06
N PRO A 147 15.06 18.66 5.47
CA PRO A 147 14.83 20.05 5.05
C PRO A 147 15.97 21.00 5.41
N ASN A 148 16.57 20.82 6.59
CA ASN A 148 17.63 21.70 7.10
C ASN A 148 18.91 21.62 6.26
N THR A 149 19.28 20.42 5.81
CA THR A 149 20.49 20.19 5.00
C THR A 149 20.21 20.16 3.50
N ARG A 150 18.92 20.15 3.11
CA ARG A 150 18.44 19.96 1.73
C ARG A 150 19.00 18.71 1.04
N LEU A 151 19.42 17.73 1.83
CA LEU A 151 20.08 16.52 1.33
C LEU A 151 19.06 15.41 1.10
N HIS A 152 19.23 14.69 0.00
CA HIS A 152 18.56 13.42 -0.29
C HIS A 152 19.47 12.25 0.11
N SER A 153 18.98 11.37 0.97
CA SER A 153 19.69 10.17 1.41
C SER A 153 18.77 8.96 1.30
N TYR A 154 19.19 7.94 0.57
CA TYR A 154 18.42 6.70 0.50
C TYR A 154 18.65 5.92 1.77
N SER A 155 17.58 5.31 2.27
CA SER A 155 17.61 4.51 3.48
C SER A 155 17.39 3.03 3.17
N ASN A 156 17.80 2.19 4.11
CA ASN A 156 17.41 0.78 4.26
C ASN A 156 16.80 0.50 5.64
N ASP A 157 16.45 1.53 6.40
CA ASP A 157 15.76 1.39 7.68
C ASP A 157 14.37 0.75 7.52
N VAL A 158 13.88 0.19 8.62
CA VAL A 158 12.58 -0.45 8.73
C VAL A 158 11.82 0.21 9.86
N TRP A 159 10.66 0.77 9.54
CA TRP A 159 9.80 1.44 10.49
C TRP A 159 8.40 0.84 10.46
N ARG A 160 7.80 0.68 11.63
CA ARG A 160 6.40 0.29 11.78
C ARG A 160 5.61 1.42 12.40
N LEU A 161 4.49 1.74 11.79
CA LEU A 161 3.41 2.50 12.38
C LEU A 161 2.39 1.51 12.94
N ALA A 162 2.14 1.54 14.24
CA ALA A 162 1.17 0.67 14.90
C ALA A 162 0.19 1.47 15.77
N PRO A 163 -1.07 1.02 15.89
CA PRO A 163 -1.97 1.51 16.93
C PRO A 163 -1.54 0.95 18.30
N THR A 164 -1.64 1.77 19.35
CA THR A 164 -1.42 1.34 20.73
C THR A 164 -2.74 0.91 21.38
N PRO A 165 -2.71 0.09 22.46
CA PRO A 165 -3.92 -0.26 23.20
C PRO A 165 -4.68 0.96 23.75
N ALA A 166 -3.96 2.05 24.01
CA ALA A 166 -4.54 3.33 24.43
C ALA A 166 -5.16 4.14 23.27
N GLY A 167 -5.25 3.58 22.06
CA GLY A 167 -5.84 4.21 20.88
C GLY A 167 -5.00 5.34 20.26
N HIS A 168 -3.71 5.41 20.60
CA HIS A 168 -2.75 6.32 19.96
C HIS A 168 -1.99 5.62 18.84
N TRP A 169 -1.23 6.38 18.05
CA TRP A 169 -0.34 5.82 17.02
C TRP A 169 1.11 5.95 17.46
N THR A 170 1.95 4.95 17.21
CA THR A 170 3.40 5.03 17.49
C THR A 170 4.19 4.66 16.26
N TRP A 171 5.28 5.39 16.04
CA TRP A 171 6.35 4.96 15.16
C TRP A 171 7.37 4.19 15.98
N GLU A 172 7.76 3.03 15.46
CA GLU A 172 8.72 2.18 16.12
C GLU A 172 9.72 1.72 15.05
N GLN A 173 11.02 1.83 15.36
CA GLN A 173 12.07 1.37 14.46
C GLN A 173 12.38 -0.10 14.78
N ALA A 174 12.55 -0.92 13.75
CA ALA A 174 12.93 -2.31 13.96
C ALA A 174 14.39 -2.41 14.42
N VAL A 175 14.67 -3.39 15.28
CA VAL A 175 16.02 -3.78 15.68
C VAL A 175 16.49 -4.83 14.67
N VAL A 176 17.26 -4.37 13.68
CA VAL A 176 17.77 -5.23 12.60
C VAL A 176 18.99 -6.00 13.09
N ALA A 177 18.96 -7.33 12.98
CA ALA A 177 20.08 -8.19 13.34
C ALA A 177 21.35 -7.84 12.52
N PRO A 178 22.56 -7.95 13.11
CA PRO A 178 23.80 -7.81 12.37
C PRO A 178 23.88 -8.84 11.24
N GLY A 179 24.46 -8.46 10.09
CA GLY A 179 24.63 -9.35 8.96
C GLY A 179 24.44 -8.65 7.61
N ALA A 180 24.32 -9.44 6.55
CA ALA A 180 24.04 -8.94 5.21
C ALA A 180 22.63 -8.34 5.14
N GLN A 181 22.50 -7.17 4.54
CA GLN A 181 21.26 -6.41 4.44
C GLN A 181 21.15 -5.77 3.06
N PRO A 182 19.93 -5.48 2.57
CA PRO A 182 19.76 -4.77 1.31
C PRO A 182 20.40 -3.38 1.39
N ALA A 183 21.09 -3.00 0.31
CA ALA A 183 21.61 -1.65 0.14
C ALA A 183 20.49 -0.58 0.26
N PRO A 184 20.79 0.61 0.80
CA PRO A 184 19.84 1.73 0.84
C PRO A 184 19.33 2.11 -0.55
N ARG A 185 18.01 2.13 -0.73
CA ARG A 185 17.39 2.14 -2.06
C ARG A 185 16.02 2.79 -2.10
N ARG A 186 15.59 3.16 -3.30
CA ARG A 186 14.24 3.68 -3.60
C ARG A 186 13.64 3.04 -4.84
N GLY A 187 12.32 3.14 -4.97
CA GLY A 187 11.60 2.66 -6.17
C GLY A 187 11.69 1.14 -6.37
N HIS A 188 11.99 0.42 -5.30
CA HIS A 188 11.81 -1.01 -5.16
C HIS A 188 10.32 -1.30 -4.89
N SER A 189 9.91 -2.55 -5.05
CA SER A 189 8.60 -3.01 -4.61
C SER A 189 8.73 -3.86 -3.35
N THR A 190 7.65 -3.92 -2.58
CA THR A 190 7.53 -4.77 -1.41
C THR A 190 6.20 -5.51 -1.43
N ILE A 191 6.21 -6.77 -1.04
CA ILE A 191 4.99 -7.52 -0.73
C ILE A 191 5.06 -8.04 0.70
N HIS A 192 3.90 -8.26 1.31
CA HIS A 192 3.76 -8.79 2.66
C HIS A 192 3.09 -10.16 2.61
N TYR A 193 3.53 -11.08 3.45
CA TYR A 193 2.80 -12.31 3.74
C TYR A 193 3.04 -12.72 5.20
N LYS A 194 2.15 -13.56 5.73
CA LYS A 194 2.35 -14.24 7.01
C LYS A 194 2.90 -15.64 6.76
N GLY A 195 3.98 -15.98 7.43
CA GLY A 195 4.56 -17.33 7.41
C GLY A 195 3.70 -18.32 8.18
N GLU A 196 4.00 -19.61 8.03
CA GLU A 196 3.37 -20.68 8.82
C GLU A 196 3.64 -20.52 10.32
N ASP A 197 4.80 -19.95 10.66
CA ASP A 197 5.24 -19.59 12.01
C ASP A 197 4.54 -18.33 12.57
N VAL A 198 3.53 -17.84 11.86
CA VAL A 198 2.75 -16.61 12.14
C VAL A 198 3.60 -15.33 12.08
N ALA A 199 4.88 -15.43 11.73
CA ALA A 199 5.74 -14.27 11.59
C ALA A 199 5.32 -13.46 10.35
N GLU A 200 5.51 -12.15 10.43
CA GLU A 200 5.29 -11.29 9.28
C GLU A 200 6.56 -11.26 8.42
N HIS A 201 6.40 -11.41 7.12
CA HIS A 201 7.50 -11.33 6.18
C HIS A 201 7.26 -10.25 5.14
N ILE A 202 8.32 -9.52 4.81
CA ILE A 202 8.31 -8.55 3.71
C ILE A 202 9.33 -9.00 2.68
N VAL A 203 8.88 -9.26 1.46
CA VAL A 203 9.79 -9.50 0.33
C VAL A 203 10.05 -8.17 -0.36
N LEU A 204 11.32 -7.84 -0.57
CA LEU A 204 11.80 -6.65 -1.24
C LEU A 204 12.48 -7.05 -2.56
N PHE A 205 12.17 -6.35 -3.65
CA PHE A 205 12.83 -6.58 -4.93
C PHE A 205 13.23 -5.28 -5.65
N GLY A 206 14.45 -5.29 -6.18
CA GLY A 206 14.98 -4.30 -7.11
C GLY A 206 15.10 -2.89 -6.55
N GLY A 207 14.78 -1.89 -7.37
CA GLY A 207 14.96 -0.47 -7.07
C GLY A 207 16.31 0.06 -7.54
N ARG A 208 16.75 1.17 -6.95
CA ARG A 208 18.09 1.72 -7.20
C ARG A 208 18.71 2.34 -5.96
N THR A 209 20.03 2.31 -5.89
CA THR A 209 20.88 2.98 -4.90
C THR A 209 21.07 4.47 -5.22
N GLN A 210 21.67 5.19 -4.27
CA GLN A 210 21.91 6.64 -4.33
C GLN A 210 22.76 7.04 -5.54
N ASP A 211 23.78 6.24 -5.86
CA ASP A 211 24.68 6.36 -7.02
C ASP A 211 24.01 5.99 -8.35
N LYS A 212 22.70 5.68 -8.32
CA LYS A 212 21.84 5.31 -9.46
C LYS A 212 22.04 3.90 -9.98
N ALA A 213 22.84 3.04 -9.32
CA ALA A 213 22.91 1.63 -9.70
C ALA A 213 21.53 0.96 -9.55
N LEU A 214 21.07 0.33 -10.62
CA LEU A 214 19.83 -0.45 -10.61
C LEU A 214 20.09 -1.81 -10.00
N LEU A 215 19.07 -2.34 -9.32
CA LEU A 215 19.17 -3.58 -8.57
C LEU A 215 18.13 -4.60 -9.08
N ASN A 216 18.47 -5.87 -9.01
CA ASN A 216 17.57 -7.02 -9.18
C ASN A 216 17.83 -8.11 -8.12
N ASP A 217 18.45 -7.76 -7.01
CA ASP A 217 18.48 -8.63 -5.84
C ASP A 217 17.10 -8.69 -5.17
N ALA A 218 16.83 -9.82 -4.53
CA ALA A 218 15.62 -10.04 -3.74
C ALA A 218 15.99 -10.41 -2.30
N TRP A 219 15.25 -9.85 -1.36
CA TRP A 219 15.46 -10.04 0.07
C TRP A 219 14.15 -10.34 0.76
N VAL A 220 14.18 -11.16 1.81
CA VAL A 220 13.07 -11.31 2.74
C VAL A 220 13.46 -10.75 4.10
N LEU A 221 12.57 -9.94 4.66
CA LEU A 221 12.65 -9.45 6.03
C LEU A 221 11.68 -10.26 6.88
N SER A 222 12.21 -11.05 7.80
CA SER A 222 11.41 -11.73 8.82
C SER A 222 11.22 -10.80 10.02
N LEU A 223 9.97 -10.51 10.36
CA LEU A 223 9.59 -9.58 11.43
C LEU A 223 9.01 -10.35 12.62
N ARG A 224 9.75 -10.34 13.73
CA ARG A 224 9.27 -10.75 15.06
C ARG A 224 9.46 -9.57 16.00
N TRP A 225 8.53 -8.62 15.88
CA TRP A 225 8.69 -7.27 16.41
C TRP A 225 9.15 -7.22 17.88
N PRO A 226 10.14 -6.37 18.24
CA PRO A 226 10.82 -5.37 17.39
C PRO A 226 11.96 -5.93 16.54
N ASN A 227 12.28 -7.22 16.67
CA ASN A 227 13.41 -7.82 15.99
C ASN A 227 13.10 -8.08 14.52
N ALA A 228 14.08 -7.79 13.67
CA ALA A 228 13.99 -7.98 12.23
C ALA A 228 15.28 -8.63 11.70
N THR A 229 15.12 -9.63 10.84
CA THR A 229 16.26 -10.31 10.22
C THR A 229 16.09 -10.32 8.71
N TRP A 230 17.12 -9.85 8.01
CA TRP A 230 17.19 -9.93 6.56
C TRP A 230 17.83 -11.25 6.12
N HIS A 231 17.24 -11.87 5.11
CA HIS A 231 17.84 -12.97 4.37
C HIS A 231 17.79 -12.66 2.89
N GLN A 232 18.90 -12.93 2.19
CA GLN A 232 18.93 -12.78 0.73
C GLN A 232 18.22 -13.98 0.11
N LEU A 233 17.18 -13.72 -0.70
CA LEU A 233 16.47 -14.75 -1.44
C LEU A 233 17.15 -15.02 -2.78
N ALA A 234 17.49 -13.95 -3.51
CA ALA A 234 18.15 -14.04 -4.80
C ALA A 234 19.26 -12.97 -4.90
N PRO A 235 20.47 -13.33 -5.35
CA PRO A 235 21.54 -12.37 -5.55
C PRO A 235 21.24 -11.46 -6.74
N GLN A 236 21.97 -10.35 -6.82
CA GLN A 236 22.01 -9.54 -8.03
C GLN A 236 22.71 -10.32 -9.15
N LEU A 237 22.04 -10.46 -10.29
CA LEU A 237 22.54 -11.19 -11.46
C LEU A 237 22.58 -10.30 -12.70
N PRO A 238 23.50 -10.52 -13.65
CA PRO A 238 23.46 -9.81 -14.92
C PRO A 238 22.17 -10.14 -15.70
N SER A 239 21.73 -9.20 -16.54
CA SER A 239 20.57 -9.41 -17.42
C SER A 239 20.79 -10.65 -18.32
N GLY A 240 19.78 -11.53 -18.39
CA GLY A 240 19.83 -12.75 -19.21
C GLY A 240 20.21 -14.03 -18.45
N TYR A 241 20.64 -13.94 -17.18
CA TYR A 241 21.06 -15.10 -16.37
C TYR A 241 19.91 -15.70 -15.55
N GLY A 242 18.73 -15.85 -16.14
CA GLY A 242 17.59 -16.51 -15.48
C GLY A 242 16.89 -15.69 -14.38
N ALA A 243 17.11 -14.37 -14.33
CA ALA A 243 16.45 -13.45 -13.40
C ALA A 243 15.99 -12.18 -14.14
N PRO A 244 15.02 -11.41 -13.57
CA PRO A 244 14.63 -10.14 -14.14
C PRO A 244 15.82 -9.18 -14.19
N ALA A 245 15.94 -8.42 -15.29
CA ALA A 245 16.94 -7.36 -15.39
C ALA A 245 16.81 -6.32 -14.24
N PRO A 246 17.92 -5.69 -13.81
CA PRO A 246 17.91 -4.60 -12.82
C PRO A 246 16.92 -3.50 -13.16
N ARG A 247 16.03 -3.16 -12.22
CA ARG A 247 14.86 -2.32 -12.53
C ARG A 247 14.33 -1.52 -11.35
N ARG A 248 13.70 -0.39 -11.66
CA ARG A 248 12.95 0.45 -10.70
C ARG A 248 11.53 0.72 -11.20
N GLY A 249 10.64 1.08 -10.29
CA GLY A 249 9.28 1.48 -10.62
C GLY A 249 8.44 0.36 -11.25
N HIS A 250 8.88 -0.89 -11.11
CA HIS A 250 8.02 -2.05 -11.35
C HIS A 250 6.97 -2.11 -10.24
N SER A 251 5.91 -2.88 -10.47
CA SER A 251 4.96 -3.22 -9.44
C SER A 251 5.08 -4.71 -9.11
N ALA A 252 4.56 -5.11 -7.95
CA ALA A 252 4.57 -6.50 -7.54
C ALA A 252 3.36 -6.84 -6.68
N VAL A 253 2.89 -8.08 -6.80
CA VAL A 253 1.78 -8.63 -6.02
C VAL A 253 2.16 -9.98 -5.43
N LEU A 254 1.58 -10.29 -4.27
CA LEU A 254 1.67 -11.60 -3.65
C LEU A 254 0.77 -12.57 -4.40
N VAL A 255 1.32 -13.69 -4.88
CA VAL A 255 0.54 -14.83 -5.36
C VAL A 255 0.63 -15.92 -4.27
N PRO A 256 -0.47 -16.28 -3.60
CA PRO A 256 -0.44 -17.33 -2.60
C PRO A 256 0.07 -18.66 -3.18
N GLY A 257 0.81 -19.43 -2.38
CA GLY A 257 1.17 -20.79 -2.76
C GLY A 257 -0.05 -21.71 -2.71
N GLY A 258 -0.09 -22.70 -3.60
CA GLY A 258 -1.09 -23.78 -3.52
C GLY A 258 -0.71 -24.81 -2.45
N ASN A 259 -1.71 -25.44 -1.81
CA ASN A 259 -1.54 -26.61 -0.94
C ASN A 259 -0.42 -26.48 0.11
N GLY A 260 -0.32 -25.34 0.81
CA GLY A 260 0.70 -25.11 1.84
C GLY A 260 2.10 -24.76 1.30
N SER A 261 2.26 -24.59 -0.01
CA SER A 261 3.53 -24.11 -0.57
C SER A 261 3.80 -22.65 -0.19
N SER A 262 5.08 -22.28 -0.18
CA SER A 262 5.48 -20.89 -0.02
C SER A 262 4.83 -19.98 -1.08
N PRO A 263 4.53 -18.72 -0.72
CA PRO A 263 3.98 -17.79 -1.68
C PRO A 263 5.02 -17.38 -2.73
N HIS A 264 4.54 -16.69 -3.75
CA HIS A 264 5.36 -16.14 -4.81
C HIS A 264 5.20 -14.62 -4.88
N MET A 265 6.25 -13.93 -5.33
CA MET A 265 6.18 -12.53 -5.73
C MET A 265 6.08 -12.46 -7.25
N LEU A 266 4.95 -11.96 -7.75
CA LEU A 266 4.77 -11.70 -9.17
C LEU A 266 5.15 -10.24 -9.47
N VAL A 267 6.07 -10.04 -10.40
CA VAL A 267 6.62 -8.74 -10.78
C VAL A 267 6.25 -8.45 -12.23
N TYR A 268 5.80 -7.22 -12.48
CA TYR A 268 5.51 -6.74 -13.83
C TYR A 268 6.17 -5.39 -14.11
N GLY A 269 6.78 -5.30 -15.29
CA GLY A 269 7.31 -4.09 -15.88
C GLY A 269 8.42 -3.41 -15.08
N GLY A 270 8.35 -2.08 -14.99
CA GLY A 270 9.41 -1.21 -14.49
C GLY A 270 10.32 -0.73 -15.62
N ARG A 271 11.43 -0.09 -15.25
CA ARG A 271 12.40 0.41 -16.22
C ARG A 271 13.83 0.37 -15.72
N GLU A 272 14.73 0.40 -16.67
CA GLU A 272 16.08 0.92 -16.51
C GLU A 272 16.13 2.42 -16.89
N ASP A 273 17.24 2.92 -17.41
CA ASP A 273 17.36 4.33 -17.76
C ASP A 273 16.67 4.72 -19.06
N VAL A 274 16.51 3.83 -20.03
CA VAL A 274 15.79 4.13 -21.28
C VAL A 274 14.74 3.08 -21.60
N LYS A 275 15.04 1.79 -21.41
CA LYS A 275 14.10 0.70 -21.67
C LYS A 275 13.07 0.57 -20.55
N TYR A 276 11.82 0.40 -20.96
CA TYR A 276 10.73 -0.08 -20.11
C TYR A 276 10.56 -1.57 -20.35
N TYR A 277 10.28 -2.29 -19.27
CA TYR A 277 10.02 -3.71 -19.33
C TYR A 277 8.52 -3.96 -19.43
N ASP A 278 8.17 -4.99 -20.18
CA ASP A 278 6.84 -5.58 -20.39
C ASP A 278 6.81 -7.05 -19.94
N ASP A 279 7.89 -7.54 -19.34
CA ASP A 279 8.03 -8.91 -18.89
C ASP A 279 7.33 -9.15 -17.55
N VAL A 280 6.92 -10.41 -17.36
CA VAL A 280 6.29 -10.92 -16.14
C VAL A 280 7.21 -11.96 -15.52
N TRP A 281 7.53 -11.78 -14.24
CA TRP A 281 8.44 -12.66 -13.49
C TRP A 281 7.80 -13.13 -12.20
N LEU A 282 8.02 -14.38 -11.86
CA LEU A 282 7.57 -15.01 -10.63
C LEU A 282 8.79 -15.41 -9.80
N LEU A 283 8.93 -14.86 -8.60
CA LEU A 283 9.91 -15.30 -7.61
C LEU A 283 9.24 -16.29 -6.65
N SER A 284 9.77 -17.51 -6.56
CA SER A 284 9.44 -18.45 -5.50
C SER A 284 10.10 -17.99 -4.21
N VAL A 285 9.31 -17.65 -3.18
CA VAL A 285 9.87 -17.16 -1.90
C VAL A 285 10.54 -18.29 -1.13
N GLY A 286 10.04 -19.52 -1.25
CA GLY A 286 10.62 -20.67 -0.56
C GLY A 286 11.96 -21.13 -1.16
N GLU A 287 12.12 -20.99 -2.48
CA GLU A 287 13.32 -21.45 -3.19
C GLU A 287 14.32 -20.34 -3.49
N GLY A 288 13.90 -19.07 -3.48
CA GLY A 288 14.72 -17.95 -3.95
C GLY A 288 14.96 -17.97 -5.47
N SER A 289 14.14 -18.69 -6.23
CA SER A 289 14.31 -18.92 -7.66
C SER A 289 13.35 -18.04 -8.50
N TRP A 290 13.83 -17.56 -9.64
CA TRP A 290 13.04 -16.77 -10.58
C TRP A 290 12.55 -17.63 -11.74
N ARG A 291 11.31 -17.39 -12.15
CA ARG A 291 10.73 -17.96 -13.36
C ARG A 291 10.08 -16.87 -14.19
N ARG A 292 10.49 -16.73 -15.45
CA ARG A 292 9.81 -15.85 -16.41
C ARG A 292 8.51 -16.49 -16.86
N LEU A 293 7.43 -15.72 -16.87
CA LEU A 293 6.14 -16.14 -17.39
C LEU A 293 5.98 -15.54 -18.79
N GLU A 294 6.32 -16.33 -19.81
CA GLU A 294 6.13 -15.90 -21.19
C GLU A 294 4.64 -15.81 -21.53
N PRO A 295 4.16 -14.65 -22.02
CA PRO A 295 2.78 -14.50 -22.45
C PRO A 295 2.42 -15.45 -23.60
N THR A 296 1.17 -15.91 -23.63
CA THR A 296 0.63 -16.77 -24.69
C THR A 296 -0.31 -16.04 -25.64
N SER A 297 -0.65 -14.78 -25.35
CA SER A 297 -1.55 -13.94 -26.16
C SER A 297 -0.78 -13.09 -27.17
N ASP A 298 -1.43 -12.77 -28.28
CA ASP A 298 -0.88 -11.85 -29.30
C ASP A 298 -0.95 -10.38 -28.85
N ALA A 299 -2.04 -9.99 -28.20
CA ALA A 299 -2.21 -8.66 -27.64
C ALA A 299 -1.45 -8.57 -26.31
N LEU A 300 -0.53 -7.60 -26.22
CA LEU A 300 0.33 -7.40 -25.05
C LEU A 300 0.31 -5.93 -24.61
N PRO A 301 0.30 -5.65 -23.29
CA PRO A 301 0.52 -4.31 -22.80
C PRO A 301 1.94 -3.84 -23.11
N LEU A 302 2.09 -2.60 -23.55
CA LEU A 302 3.42 -1.99 -23.70
C LEU A 302 4.16 -1.90 -22.36
N GLY A 303 5.49 -1.98 -22.44
CA GLY A 303 6.37 -1.90 -21.27
C GLY A 303 6.24 -0.56 -20.55
N ARG A 304 6.06 -0.59 -19.24
CA ARG A 304 5.63 0.56 -18.43
C ARG A 304 6.26 0.59 -17.04
N ASP A 305 6.36 1.78 -16.43
CA ASP A 305 6.78 1.94 -15.04
C ASP A 305 5.76 2.74 -14.22
N HIS A 306 5.91 2.68 -12.89
CA HIS A 306 5.10 3.34 -11.87
C HIS A 306 3.58 3.16 -12.06
N HIS A 307 3.19 1.97 -12.50
CA HIS A 307 1.82 1.50 -12.60
C HIS A 307 1.39 0.82 -11.29
N SER A 308 0.10 0.51 -11.18
CA SER A 308 -0.47 -0.22 -10.05
C SER A 308 -0.78 -1.64 -10.44
N THR A 309 -0.61 -2.59 -9.53
CA THR A 309 -1.08 -3.97 -9.71
C THR A 309 -1.94 -4.45 -8.55
N ALA A 310 -2.81 -5.39 -8.85
CA ALA A 310 -3.63 -6.14 -7.90
C ALA A 310 -3.85 -7.57 -8.43
N VAL A 311 -4.19 -8.50 -7.55
CA VAL A 311 -4.49 -9.89 -7.89
C VAL A 311 -5.89 -10.27 -7.39
N ALA A 312 -6.70 -10.83 -8.28
CA ALA A 312 -8.03 -11.33 -7.97
C ALA A 312 -8.42 -12.45 -8.94
N GLY A 313 -9.08 -13.50 -8.45
CA GLY A 313 -9.62 -14.56 -9.31
C GLY A 313 -8.60 -15.24 -10.22
N GLY A 314 -7.36 -15.41 -9.77
CA GLY A 314 -6.29 -16.01 -10.59
C GLY A 314 -5.72 -15.10 -11.68
N LYS A 315 -6.07 -13.81 -11.69
CA LYS A 315 -5.53 -12.81 -12.63
C LYS A 315 -4.79 -11.70 -11.90
N MET A 316 -3.70 -11.23 -12.49
CA MET A 316 -3.06 -9.97 -12.12
C MET A 316 -3.61 -8.85 -12.99
N PHE A 317 -4.13 -7.80 -12.36
CA PHE A 317 -4.58 -6.58 -13.01
C PHE A 317 -3.48 -5.53 -12.95
N ALA A 318 -3.13 -4.91 -14.07
CA ALA A 318 -2.17 -3.81 -14.17
C ALA A 318 -2.87 -2.55 -14.69
N TRP A 319 -2.76 -1.45 -13.94
CA TRP A 319 -3.45 -0.19 -14.25
C TRP A 319 -2.51 1.00 -14.25
N GLY A 320 -2.69 1.84 -15.27
CA GLY A 320 -1.99 3.12 -15.42
C GLY A 320 -0.49 2.98 -15.61
N GLY A 321 0.28 3.91 -15.02
CA GLY A 321 1.71 4.05 -15.24
C GLY A 321 2.03 4.98 -16.40
N ARG A 322 3.22 4.83 -16.97
CA ARG A 322 3.66 5.65 -18.10
C ARG A 322 4.55 4.90 -19.08
N LEU A 323 4.54 5.39 -20.32
CA LEU A 323 5.44 5.00 -21.42
C LEU A 323 6.40 6.17 -21.74
N GLY A 324 7.11 6.09 -22.87
CA GLY A 324 7.87 7.20 -23.48
C GLY A 324 9.36 7.22 -23.11
N ARG A 325 10.25 7.60 -24.04
CA ARG A 325 11.71 7.35 -23.87
C ARG A 325 12.32 8.19 -22.74
N THR A 326 11.87 9.44 -22.60
CA THR A 326 12.39 10.38 -21.60
C THR A 326 11.36 10.74 -20.53
N TYR A 327 11.80 11.44 -19.47
CA TYR A 327 10.87 12.00 -18.48
C TYR A 327 9.95 13.09 -19.06
N PHE A 328 10.35 13.73 -20.17
CA PHE A 328 9.58 14.82 -20.82
C PHE A 328 8.64 14.32 -21.93
N GLU A 329 8.81 13.08 -22.38
CA GLU A 329 7.95 12.39 -23.36
C GLU A 329 7.02 11.35 -22.71
N ALA A 330 7.09 11.23 -21.38
CA ALA A 330 6.28 10.33 -20.60
C ALA A 330 4.77 10.51 -20.75
N GLN A 331 4.18 9.66 -21.58
CA GLN A 331 2.73 9.51 -21.69
C GLN A 331 2.19 8.76 -20.47
N ALA A 332 1.33 9.42 -19.68
CA ALA A 332 0.60 8.78 -18.59
C ALA A 332 -0.51 7.90 -19.15
N LEU A 333 -0.83 6.80 -18.46
CA LEU A 333 -1.81 5.80 -18.88
C LEU A 333 -2.93 5.67 -17.83
N ASN A 334 -4.11 5.23 -18.26
CA ASN A 334 -5.23 4.78 -17.41
C ASN A 334 -5.89 3.50 -17.94
N GLU A 335 -5.26 2.81 -18.90
CA GLU A 335 -5.73 1.50 -19.36
C GLU A 335 -5.58 0.44 -18.26
N LEU A 336 -6.44 -0.58 -18.33
CA LEU A 336 -6.43 -1.74 -17.46
C LEU A 336 -6.14 -2.98 -18.30
N TRP A 337 -5.17 -3.77 -17.85
CA TRP A 337 -4.82 -5.05 -18.44
C TRP A 337 -4.93 -6.15 -17.40
N ALA A 338 -5.42 -7.33 -17.79
CA ALA A 338 -5.43 -8.51 -16.94
C ALA A 338 -4.52 -9.58 -17.53
N PHE A 339 -3.65 -10.15 -16.69
CA PHE A 339 -2.82 -11.30 -17.00
C PHE A 339 -3.36 -12.51 -16.25
N ASP A 340 -3.84 -13.51 -16.98
CA ASP A 340 -4.31 -14.75 -16.41
C ASP A 340 -3.13 -15.64 -15.98
N LEU A 341 -3.06 -16.03 -14.70
CA LEU A 341 -1.92 -16.76 -14.17
C LEU A 341 -1.86 -18.22 -14.63
N GLN A 342 -2.98 -18.78 -15.09
CA GLN A 342 -3.04 -20.15 -15.58
C GLN A 342 -2.70 -20.21 -17.07
N THR A 343 -3.38 -19.41 -17.88
CA THR A 343 -3.18 -19.42 -19.34
C THR A 343 -1.97 -18.61 -19.78
N ARG A 344 -1.51 -17.66 -18.94
CA ARG A 344 -0.50 -16.65 -19.25
C ARG A 344 -0.91 -15.72 -20.39
N ALA A 345 -2.20 -15.57 -20.62
CA ALA A 345 -2.72 -14.65 -21.62
C ALA A 345 -2.96 -13.26 -21.00
N TRP A 346 -2.57 -12.22 -21.73
CA TRP A 346 -2.99 -10.86 -21.47
C TRP A 346 -4.30 -10.56 -22.19
N GLU A 347 -5.16 -9.79 -21.55
CA GLU A 347 -6.33 -9.17 -22.15
C GLU A 347 -6.41 -7.70 -21.72
N GLN A 348 -6.75 -6.81 -22.66
CA GLN A 348 -7.10 -5.45 -22.31
C GLN A 348 -8.54 -5.44 -21.79
N VAL A 349 -8.74 -4.87 -20.61
CA VAL A 349 -10.00 -4.96 -19.88
C VAL A 349 -10.77 -3.66 -20.02
N GLU A 350 -12.03 -3.77 -20.42
CA GLU A 350 -12.95 -2.64 -20.41
C GLU A 350 -13.28 -2.22 -18.97
N GLN A 351 -13.16 -0.92 -18.70
CA GLN A 351 -13.37 -0.35 -17.38
C GLN A 351 -14.71 0.37 -17.32
N LYS A 352 -15.45 0.17 -16.23
CA LYS A 352 -16.75 0.81 -15.99
C LYS A 352 -16.65 1.93 -14.96
N GLY A 353 -17.63 2.83 -14.97
CA GLY A 353 -17.73 3.92 -13.99
C GLY A 353 -16.74 5.08 -14.26
N PRO A 354 -16.52 5.97 -13.27
CA PRO A 354 -15.60 7.11 -13.41
C PRO A 354 -14.14 6.65 -13.41
N VAL A 355 -13.62 6.26 -14.58
CA VAL A 355 -12.22 5.89 -14.77
C VAL A 355 -11.32 7.09 -14.38
N PRO A 356 -10.35 6.90 -13.46
CA PRO A 356 -9.48 8.00 -13.05
C PRO A 356 -8.60 8.50 -14.21
N LEU A 357 -8.19 9.78 -14.13
CA LEU A 357 -7.27 10.38 -15.11
C LEU A 357 -6.00 9.53 -15.32
N PRO A 358 -5.44 9.50 -16.55
CA PRO A 358 -4.13 8.91 -16.83
C PRO A 358 -3.06 9.39 -15.86
N ARG A 359 -2.36 8.45 -15.21
CA ARG A 359 -1.40 8.78 -14.15
C ARG A 359 -0.33 7.73 -13.94
N PHE A 360 0.76 8.18 -13.34
CA PHE A 360 1.85 7.35 -12.85
C PHE A 360 2.33 7.84 -11.46
N GLU A 361 3.13 7.03 -10.79
CA GLU A 361 3.65 7.30 -9.43
C GLU A 361 2.54 7.47 -8.37
N GLN A 362 1.33 6.99 -8.63
CA GLN A 362 0.27 6.85 -7.64
C GLN A 362 0.68 5.85 -6.55
N ALA A 363 0.25 6.12 -5.33
CA ALA A 363 0.28 5.12 -4.28
C ALA A 363 -0.89 4.14 -4.53
N HIS A 364 -0.67 2.85 -4.31
CA HIS A 364 -1.74 1.86 -4.46
C HIS A 364 -1.64 0.76 -3.41
N THR A 365 -2.77 0.14 -3.12
CA THR A 365 -2.87 -0.99 -2.21
C THR A 365 -4.11 -1.81 -2.55
N GLN A 366 -4.03 -3.11 -2.33
CA GLN A 366 -5.16 -4.00 -2.47
C GLN A 366 -5.78 -4.26 -1.10
N TYR A 367 -7.11 -4.27 -1.04
CA TYR A 367 -7.83 -4.63 0.18
C TYR A 367 -9.16 -5.30 -0.14
N THR A 368 -9.68 -6.08 0.78
CA THR A 368 -10.99 -6.72 0.62
C THR A 368 -11.97 -6.05 1.58
N PRO A 369 -13.03 -5.38 1.08
CA PRO A 369 -14.11 -4.91 1.93
C PRO A 369 -14.80 -6.09 2.65
N PRO A 370 -15.30 -5.89 3.88
CA PRO A 370 -16.07 -6.92 4.58
C PRO A 370 -17.27 -7.37 3.74
N GLY A 371 -17.43 -8.68 3.58
CA GLY A 371 -18.51 -9.27 2.78
C GLY A 371 -18.36 -9.12 1.26
N ALA A 372 -17.27 -8.54 0.74
CA ALA A 372 -17.04 -8.46 -0.70
C ALA A 372 -16.57 -9.80 -1.27
N ALA A 373 -17.07 -10.15 -2.46
CA ALA A 373 -16.69 -11.36 -3.17
C ALA A 373 -15.27 -11.32 -3.76
N ALA A 374 -14.72 -10.12 -3.96
CA ALA A 374 -13.38 -9.91 -4.52
C ALA A 374 -12.69 -8.71 -3.85
N PRO A 375 -11.35 -8.65 -3.90
CA PRO A 375 -10.63 -7.48 -3.45
C PRO A 375 -10.85 -6.27 -4.37
N ARG A 376 -10.49 -5.10 -3.85
CA ARG A 376 -10.46 -3.82 -4.59
C ARG A 376 -9.03 -3.34 -4.71
N LEU A 377 -8.72 -2.68 -5.82
CA LEU A 377 -7.50 -1.89 -6.00
C LEU A 377 -7.80 -0.44 -5.61
N LEU A 378 -7.18 0.06 -4.54
CA LEU A 378 -7.28 1.47 -4.15
C LEU A 378 -6.07 2.24 -4.64
N VAL A 379 -6.30 3.41 -5.23
CA VAL A 379 -5.25 4.33 -5.71
C VAL A 379 -5.39 5.69 -5.07
N PHE A 380 -4.26 6.31 -4.75
CA PHE A 380 -4.18 7.66 -4.23
C PHE A 380 -3.16 8.51 -4.97
N GLY A 381 -3.58 9.71 -5.35
CA GLY A 381 -2.72 10.75 -5.91
C GLY A 381 -2.01 10.32 -7.19
N GLY A 382 -0.70 10.59 -7.25
CA GLY A 382 0.12 10.36 -8.43
C GLY A 382 0.24 11.60 -9.29
N GLN A 383 0.61 11.42 -10.56
CA GLN A 383 0.86 12.52 -11.49
C GLN A 383 0.20 12.25 -12.85
N ALA A 384 -0.71 13.13 -13.24
CA ALA A 384 -1.22 13.25 -14.60
C ALA A 384 -0.38 14.24 -15.41
N ALA A 385 -0.34 14.07 -16.74
CA ALA A 385 0.25 14.97 -17.72
C ALA A 385 1.50 15.75 -17.21
N HIS A 386 2.63 15.07 -17.02
CA HIS A 386 3.98 15.56 -16.62
C HIS A 386 4.15 16.49 -15.41
N VAL A 387 3.15 17.25 -14.99
CA VAL A 387 3.25 18.33 -14.00
C VAL A 387 2.04 18.39 -13.08
N CYS A 388 0.97 17.64 -13.39
CA CYS A 388 -0.28 17.68 -12.64
C CYS A 388 -0.34 16.58 -11.59
N GLN A 389 0.27 16.86 -10.44
CA GLN A 389 0.10 16.02 -9.26
C GLN A 389 -1.35 16.04 -8.78
N LEU A 390 -1.81 14.89 -8.29
CA LEU A 390 -3.17 14.65 -7.85
C LEU A 390 -3.22 14.34 -6.35
N ASN A 391 -4.42 14.33 -5.77
CA ASN A 391 -4.69 13.98 -4.37
C ASN A 391 -6.02 13.24 -4.20
N ASP A 392 -6.58 12.73 -5.29
CA ASP A 392 -7.81 11.97 -5.27
C ASP A 392 -7.61 10.57 -4.69
N VAL A 393 -8.74 10.00 -4.24
CA VAL A 393 -8.84 8.59 -3.86
C VAL A 393 -9.86 7.96 -4.80
N ALA A 394 -9.44 6.90 -5.49
CA ALA A 394 -10.31 6.09 -6.31
C ALA A 394 -10.09 4.61 -5.99
N GLU A 395 -11.12 3.79 -6.22
CA GLU A 395 -11.03 2.34 -6.08
C GLU A 395 -11.63 1.63 -7.27
N LEU A 396 -11.04 0.51 -7.67
CA LEU A 396 -11.54 -0.40 -8.68
C LEU A 396 -12.03 -1.67 -7.99
N ASP A 397 -13.29 -2.00 -8.18
CA ASP A 397 -13.85 -3.29 -7.78
C ASP A 397 -13.45 -4.35 -8.81
N LEU A 398 -12.63 -5.34 -8.40
CA LEU A 398 -12.03 -6.30 -9.34
C LEU A 398 -12.99 -7.43 -9.75
N ALA A 399 -14.15 -7.58 -9.10
CA ALA A 399 -15.20 -8.50 -9.56
C ALA A 399 -16.02 -7.86 -10.70
N THR A 400 -16.33 -6.58 -10.56
CA THR A 400 -17.23 -5.86 -11.49
C THR A 400 -16.51 -4.97 -12.49
N LEU A 401 -15.20 -4.79 -12.32
CA LEU A 401 -14.33 -3.93 -13.12
C LEU A 401 -14.84 -2.48 -13.17
N THR A 402 -15.45 -2.04 -12.07
CA THR A 402 -16.08 -0.73 -11.95
C THR A 402 -15.31 0.16 -11.00
N TRP A 403 -14.89 1.33 -11.50
CA TRP A 403 -14.25 2.36 -10.69
C TRP A 403 -15.27 3.12 -9.85
N ARG A 404 -14.82 3.60 -8.69
CA ARG A 404 -15.54 4.54 -7.83
C ARG A 404 -14.60 5.65 -7.39
N GLN A 405 -15.05 6.89 -7.54
CA GLN A 405 -14.34 8.05 -7.02
C GLN A 405 -14.75 8.29 -5.56
N LEU A 406 -13.84 8.03 -4.62
CA LEU A 406 -14.11 8.25 -3.19
C LEU A 406 -13.80 9.68 -2.75
N SER A 407 -12.79 10.30 -3.35
CA SER A 407 -12.45 11.72 -3.17
C SER A 407 -12.01 12.29 -4.50
N ALA A 408 -12.67 13.34 -4.99
CA ALA A 408 -12.36 13.95 -6.30
C ALA A 408 -10.98 14.64 -6.33
N PRO A 409 -10.34 14.72 -7.51
CA PRO A 409 -9.03 15.36 -7.63
C PRO A 409 -9.10 16.86 -7.42
N ARG A 410 -8.20 17.38 -6.61
CA ARG A 410 -7.89 18.82 -6.57
C ARG A 410 -6.63 19.04 -7.38
N PHE A 411 -6.67 19.99 -8.31
CA PHE A 411 -5.50 20.39 -9.07
C PHE A 411 -4.78 21.52 -8.34
N CYS A 412 -3.60 21.21 -7.79
CA CYS A 412 -2.85 22.12 -6.93
C CYS A 412 -2.15 23.28 -7.66
N THR A 413 -2.25 23.37 -8.98
CA THR A 413 -1.73 24.51 -9.76
C THR A 413 -2.81 25.11 -10.65
N HIS A 414 -2.70 26.41 -10.96
CA HIS A 414 -3.58 27.07 -11.92
C HIS A 414 -3.47 26.42 -13.31
N ARG A 415 -2.26 26.07 -13.75
CA ARG A 415 -2.00 25.40 -15.04
C ARG A 415 -2.77 24.09 -15.15
N CYS A 416 -2.75 23.26 -14.11
CA CYS A 416 -3.45 21.98 -14.11
C CYS A 416 -4.98 22.14 -14.07
N ARG A 417 -5.49 23.13 -13.32
CA ARG A 417 -6.92 23.47 -13.34
C ARG A 417 -7.38 23.88 -14.75
N LYS A 418 -6.59 24.70 -15.45
CA LYS A 418 -6.88 25.13 -16.82
C LYS A 418 -6.84 23.94 -17.78
N ALA A 419 -5.79 23.11 -17.73
CA ALA A 419 -5.65 21.93 -18.57
C ALA A 419 -6.81 20.95 -18.40
N HIS A 420 -7.24 20.69 -17.16
CA HIS A 420 -8.40 19.84 -16.87
C HIS A 420 -9.68 20.38 -17.52
N ARG A 421 -9.96 21.69 -17.36
CA ARG A 421 -11.16 22.32 -17.95
C ARG A 421 -11.16 22.27 -19.48
N GLN A 422 -9.98 22.17 -20.10
CA GLN A 422 -9.80 22.08 -21.55
C GLN A 422 -9.76 20.63 -22.06
N GLY A 423 -9.92 19.62 -21.20
CA GLY A 423 -9.85 18.21 -21.59
C GLY A 423 -8.43 17.70 -21.92
N LEU A 424 -7.38 18.47 -21.59
CA LEU A 424 -6.00 18.18 -21.98
C LEU A 424 -5.27 17.20 -21.04
N LEU A 425 -5.96 16.68 -20.02
CA LEU A 425 -5.41 15.71 -19.07
C LEU A 425 -5.91 14.28 -19.28
N GLY A 426 -6.91 14.12 -20.16
CA GLY A 426 -7.59 12.85 -20.43
C GLY A 426 -6.91 12.04 -21.52
#